data_AF-A0A401LG91-F1
#
_entry.id   AF-A0A401LG91-F1
#
_cell.length_a   1.000
_cell.length_b   1.000
_cell.length_c   1.000
_cell.angle_alpha   90.00
_cell.angle_beta   90.00
_cell.angle_gamma   90.00
#
_symmetry.space_group_name_H-M   'P 1'
#
loop_
_entity.id
_entity.type
_entity.pdbx_description
1 polymer ?
#
loop_
_entity_poly.entity_id
_entity_poly.type
_entity_poly.pdbx_seq_one_letter_code
_entity_poly.pdbx_strand_id
1 'polypeptide(L)'
;MDAVKFFKEKERMCKSLGEGCTGCMIHIKSHELRCFQFCEKHPEKAVDIVKEWSAKHPKETRLTRLLKNYPNTPLNDDGIPVYICTTDLGLMDIDDCDDDCVICWNTPIEEE
;
A
#
# COMPACT_ATOMS: atom_id res chain seq x y z
N MET A 1 1.07 3.50 13.94
CA MET A 1 1.24 4.22 12.66
C MET A 1 1.67 5.62 13.06
N ASP A 2 2.83 6.06 12.59
CA ASP A 2 3.31 7.43 12.81
C ASP A 2 2.55 8.45 11.93
N ALA A 3 2.79 9.74 12.17
CA ALA A 3 2.10 10.82 11.48
C ALA A 3 2.34 10.80 9.96
N VAL A 4 3.57 10.54 9.51
CA VAL A 4 3.91 10.53 8.08
C VAL A 4 3.18 9.38 7.37
N LYS A 5 3.22 8.19 7.95
CA LYS A 5 2.52 7.00 7.43
C LYS A 5 1.00 7.21 7.41
N PHE A 6 0.45 7.88 8.43
CA PHE A 6 -0.97 8.24 8.43
C PHE A 6 -1.35 9.12 7.24
N PHE A 7 -0.61 10.19 6.96
CA PHE A 7 -0.93 11.07 5.84
C PHE A 7 -0.79 10.36 4.49
N LYS A 8 0.27 9.56 4.29
CA LYS A 8 0.47 8.78 3.05
C LYS A 8 -0.66 7.77 2.81
N GLU A 9 -1.03 7.00 3.83
CA GLU A 9 -2.09 6.01 3.68
C GLU A 9 -3.49 6.64 3.59
N LYS A 10 -3.73 7.77 4.26
CA LYS A 10 -4.97 8.54 4.10
C LYS A 10 -5.11 9.09 2.69
N GLU A 11 -4.03 9.57 2.09
CA GLU A 11 -4.03 10.01 0.70
C GLU A 11 -4.37 8.86 -0.25
N ARG A 12 -3.74 7.69 -0.06
CA ARG A 12 -4.03 6.48 -0.84
C ARG A 12 -5.50 6.06 -0.72
N MET A 13 -6.03 6.12 0.50
CA MET A 13 -7.46 5.91 0.76
C MET A 13 -8.32 6.88 -0.03
N CYS A 14 -8.01 8.17 -0.01
CA CYS A 14 -8.75 9.18 -0.77
C CYS A 14 -8.68 8.92 -2.28
N LYS A 15 -7.49 8.62 -2.83
CA LYS A 15 -7.32 8.32 -4.27
C LYS A 15 -8.13 7.10 -4.72
N SER A 16 -8.27 6.08 -3.87
CA SER A 16 -9.05 4.88 -4.19
C SER A 16 -10.56 5.11 -4.40
N LEU A 17 -11.08 6.26 -3.94
CA LEU A 17 -12.51 6.59 -4.01
C LEU A 17 -12.90 7.33 -5.30
N GLY A 18 -11.93 7.70 -6.15
CA GLY A 18 -12.18 8.46 -7.38
C GLY A 18 -12.62 9.90 -7.09
N GLU A 19 -13.62 10.39 -7.84
CA GLU A 19 -14.17 11.74 -7.63
C GLU A 19 -15.12 11.78 -6.44
N GLY A 20 -14.62 12.20 -5.28
CA GLY A 20 -15.42 12.53 -4.11
C GLY A 20 -15.02 11.79 -2.83
N CYS A 21 -15.92 11.79 -1.86
CA CYS A 21 -15.72 11.16 -0.54
C CYS A 21 -16.76 10.06 -0.25
N THR A 22 -17.56 9.68 -1.24
CA THR A 22 -18.57 8.62 -1.12
C THR A 22 -17.87 7.30 -0.80
N GLY A 23 -18.28 6.63 0.27
CA GLY A 23 -17.63 5.40 0.74
C GLY A 23 -16.38 5.62 1.62
N CYS A 24 -15.92 6.87 1.82
CA CYS A 24 -14.83 7.15 2.76
C CYS A 24 -15.28 6.83 4.19
N MET A 25 -14.55 5.93 4.87
CA MET A 25 -14.88 5.54 6.25
C MET A 25 -14.81 6.71 7.24
N ILE A 26 -13.94 7.70 7.00
CA ILE A 26 -13.91 8.93 7.80
C ILE A 26 -15.20 9.72 7.57
N HIS A 27 -15.61 9.91 6.31
CA HIS A 27 -16.83 10.65 5.97
C HIS A 27 -18.09 10.00 6.56
N ILE A 28 -18.18 8.66 6.51
CA ILE A 28 -19.29 7.90 7.09
C ILE A 28 -19.37 8.10 8.61
N LYS A 29 -18.22 8.16 9.29
CA LYS A 29 -18.13 8.29 10.76
C LYS A 29 -18.05 9.75 11.24
N SER A 30 -18.01 10.74 10.36
CA SER A 30 -17.69 12.11 10.75
C SER A 30 -18.86 12.88 11.36
N HIS A 31 -20.10 12.36 11.27
CA HIS A 31 -21.31 12.99 11.82
C HIS A 31 -21.35 14.51 11.57
N GLU A 32 -21.37 14.90 10.29
CA GLU A 32 -21.38 16.30 9.80
C GLU A 32 -20.04 17.05 9.83
N LEU A 33 -19.00 16.50 10.47
CA LEU A 33 -17.66 17.10 10.41
C LEU A 33 -17.05 16.91 9.02
N ARG A 34 -16.35 17.93 8.52
CA ARG A 34 -15.45 17.76 7.38
C ARG A 34 -14.29 16.84 7.78
N CYS A 35 -13.69 16.16 6.81
CA CYS A 35 -12.63 15.17 7.05
C CYS A 35 -11.47 15.74 7.90
N PHE A 36 -11.01 16.96 7.61
CA PHE A 36 -9.95 17.59 8.42
C PHE A 36 -10.40 17.87 9.87
N GLN A 37 -11.63 18.37 10.07
CA GLN A 37 -12.17 18.63 11.40
C GLN A 37 -12.33 17.34 12.21
N PHE A 38 -12.70 16.23 11.55
CA PHE A 38 -12.75 14.92 12.20
C PHE A 38 -11.34 14.46 12.62
N CYS A 39 -10.33 14.62 11.75
CA CYS A 39 -8.95 14.26 12.09
C CYS A 39 -8.42 15.09 13.26
N GLU A 40 -8.76 16.37 13.35
CA GLU A 40 -8.35 17.24 14.46
C GLU A 40 -9.08 16.92 15.77
N LYS A 41 -10.40 16.69 15.72
CA LYS A 41 -11.22 16.43 16.91
C LYS A 41 -11.11 14.99 17.43
N HIS A 42 -10.82 14.04 16.55
CA HIS A 42 -10.79 12.60 16.85
C HIS A 42 -9.58 11.91 16.18
N PRO A 43 -8.34 12.34 16.50
CA PRO A 43 -7.14 11.85 15.83
C PRO A 43 -6.94 10.34 15.98
N GLU A 44 -7.25 9.76 17.15
CA GLU A 44 -7.11 8.32 17.40
C GLU A 44 -8.07 7.52 16.51
N LYS A 45 -9.33 7.97 16.41
CA LYS A 45 -10.33 7.33 15.54
C LYS A 45 -9.96 7.46 14.07
N ALA A 46 -9.44 8.62 13.65
CA ALA A 46 -8.98 8.82 12.28
C ALA A 46 -7.83 7.85 11.94
N VAL A 47 -6.86 7.70 12.85
CA VAL A 47 -5.74 6.76 12.71
C VAL A 47 -6.25 5.32 12.59
N ASP A 48 -7.18 4.90 13.44
CA ASP A 48 -7.70 3.52 13.40
C ASP A 48 -8.48 3.23 12.11
N ILE A 49 -9.26 4.19 11.62
CA ILE A 49 -9.92 4.08 10.31
C ILE A 49 -8.91 3.89 9.18
N VAL A 50 -7.84 4.69 9.14
CA VAL A 50 -6.82 4.59 8.09
C VAL A 50 -6.04 3.28 8.20
N LYS A 51 -5.73 2.81 9.41
CA LYS A 51 -5.11 1.49 9.62
C LYS A 51 -6.00 0.35 9.11
N GLU A 52 -7.28 0.35 9.47
CA GLU A 52 -8.25 -0.67 9.03
C GLU A 52 -8.37 -0.67 7.51
N TRP A 53 -8.42 0.52 6.89
CA TRP A 53 -8.43 0.64 5.44
C TRP A 53 -7.15 0.07 4.82
N SER A 54 -5.99 0.48 5.33
CA SER A 54 -4.67 0.08 4.80
C SER A 54 -4.46 -1.42 4.85
N ALA A 55 -4.90 -2.08 5.94
CA ALA A 55 -4.77 -3.53 6.11
C ALA A 55 -5.59 -4.32 5.08
N LYS A 56 -6.73 -3.77 4.63
CA LYS A 56 -7.60 -4.39 3.61
C LYS A 56 -7.17 -4.07 2.17
N HIS A 57 -6.30 -3.09 2.00
CA HIS A 57 -5.83 -2.63 0.70
C HIS A 57 -4.30 -2.64 0.72
N PRO A 58 -3.63 -3.81 0.73
CA PRO A 58 -2.18 -3.85 0.64
C PRO A 58 -1.69 -3.13 -0.63
N LYS A 59 -0.51 -2.51 -0.56
CA LYS A 59 0.10 -1.88 -1.75
C LYS A 59 0.47 -2.97 -2.76
N GLU A 60 0.30 -2.67 -4.05
CA GLU A 60 0.81 -3.55 -5.10
C GLU A 60 2.35 -3.59 -5.00
N THR A 61 2.89 -4.79 -4.83
CA THR A 61 4.33 -5.05 -4.88
C THR A 61 4.73 -5.52 -6.27
N ARG A 62 6.04 -5.45 -6.57
CA ARG A 62 6.60 -5.99 -7.82
C ARG A 62 6.19 -7.45 -8.02
N LEU A 63 6.17 -8.25 -6.95
CA LEU A 63 5.73 -9.64 -6.98
C LEU A 63 4.26 -9.78 -7.35
N THR A 64 3.36 -9.05 -6.68
CA THR A 64 1.93 -9.13 -6.97
C THR A 64 1.61 -8.70 -8.39
N ARG A 65 2.31 -7.69 -8.92
CA ARG A 65 2.17 -7.25 -10.31
C ARG A 65 2.71 -8.28 -11.30
N LEU A 66 3.83 -8.93 -11.00
CA LEU A 66 4.35 -10.03 -11.83
C LEU A 66 3.33 -11.17 -11.91
N LEU A 67 2.83 -11.64 -10.77
CA LEU A 67 1.87 -12.76 -10.71
C LEU A 67 0.53 -12.42 -11.36
N LYS A 68 0.09 -11.17 -11.30
CA LYS A 68 -1.11 -10.70 -12.01
C LYS A 68 -0.98 -10.84 -13.53
N ASN A 69 0.22 -10.60 -14.08
CA ASN A 69 0.48 -10.70 -15.52
C ASN A 69 0.90 -12.12 -15.95
N TYR A 70 1.56 -12.86 -15.06
CA TYR A 70 2.13 -14.18 -15.30
C TYR A 70 1.79 -15.13 -14.14
N PRO A 71 0.53 -15.59 -14.05
CA PRO A 71 0.03 -16.33 -12.88
C PRO A 71 0.67 -17.71 -12.68
N ASN A 72 1.27 -18.28 -13.72
CA ASN A 72 1.94 -19.59 -13.68
C ASN A 72 3.44 -19.48 -13.40
N THR A 73 3.93 -18.32 -12.93
CA THR A 73 5.35 -18.15 -12.58
C THR A 73 5.73 -19.14 -11.47
N PRO A 74 6.75 -19.99 -11.66
CA PRO A 74 7.21 -20.91 -10.61
C PRO A 74 7.73 -20.14 -9.41
N LEU A 75 7.25 -20.48 -8.21
CA LEU A 75 7.67 -19.88 -6.96
C LEU A 75 8.51 -20.85 -6.12
N ASN A 76 9.47 -20.31 -5.37
CA ASN A 76 10.24 -21.05 -4.37
C ASN A 76 9.48 -21.11 -3.02
N ASP A 77 10.11 -21.69 -1.99
CA ASP A 77 9.52 -21.83 -0.65
C ASP A 77 9.26 -20.47 0.04
N ASP A 78 9.95 -19.40 -0.37
CA ASP A 78 9.74 -18.03 0.10
C ASP A 78 8.60 -17.31 -0.65
N GLY A 79 7.98 -17.96 -1.64
CA GLY A 79 6.89 -17.40 -2.44
C GLY A 79 7.33 -16.39 -3.49
N ILE A 80 8.62 -16.37 -3.87
CA ILE A 80 9.16 -15.51 -4.95
C ILE A 80 9.56 -16.34 -6.18
N PRO A 81 9.73 -15.73 -7.36
CA PRO A 81 10.14 -16.45 -8.57
C PRO A 81 11.44 -17.23 -8.40
N VAL A 82 11.45 -18.50 -8.82
CA VAL A 82 12.60 -19.41 -8.62
C VAL A 82 13.87 -18.94 -9.35
N TYR A 83 13.72 -18.31 -10.51
CA TYR A 83 14.84 -18.10 -11.44
C TYR A 83 15.21 -16.64 -11.68
N ILE A 84 14.43 -15.70 -11.15
CA ILE A 84 14.57 -14.27 -11.48
C ILE A 84 14.39 -13.42 -10.23
N CYS A 85 15.26 -12.44 -10.10
CA CYS A 85 15.10 -11.32 -9.20
C CYS A 85 14.62 -10.06 -9.92
N THR A 86 14.18 -9.05 -9.17
CA THR A 86 13.81 -7.75 -9.75
C THR A 86 15.01 -7.06 -10.42
N THR A 87 16.22 -7.35 -9.94
CA THR A 87 17.49 -6.79 -10.43
C THR A 87 17.88 -7.37 -11.79
N ASP A 88 17.65 -8.68 -12.01
CA ASP A 88 17.83 -9.33 -13.31
C ASP A 88 16.93 -8.73 -14.40
N LEU A 89 15.82 -8.11 -13.99
CA LEU A 89 14.87 -7.43 -14.86
C LEU A 89 15.13 -5.92 -14.99
N GLY A 90 16.15 -5.38 -14.31
CA GLY A 90 16.43 -3.95 -14.27
C GLY A 90 15.32 -3.11 -13.63
N LEU A 91 14.50 -3.69 -12.74
CA LEU A 91 13.37 -3.00 -12.11
C LEU A 91 13.74 -2.23 -10.84
N MET A 92 14.91 -2.52 -10.27
CA MET A 92 15.41 -2.00 -8.99
C MET A 92 16.89 -2.39 -8.84
N ASP A 93 17.69 -1.56 -8.17
CA ASP A 93 19.04 -1.95 -7.76
C ASP A 93 18.97 -2.90 -6.57
N ILE A 94 19.91 -3.83 -6.45
CA ILE A 94 19.93 -4.81 -5.35
C ILE A 94 20.24 -4.11 -4.02
N ASP A 95 21.04 -3.04 -4.09
CA ASP A 95 21.38 -2.18 -2.97
C ASP A 95 20.14 -1.45 -2.39
N ASP A 96 19.09 -1.25 -3.20
CA ASP A 96 17.84 -0.60 -2.76
C ASP A 96 16.95 -1.52 -1.89
N CYS A 97 17.29 -2.81 -1.78
CA CYS A 97 16.48 -3.82 -1.11
C CYS A 97 17.27 -4.75 -0.18
N ASP A 98 18.29 -4.21 0.49
CA ASP A 98 19.14 -4.92 1.47
C ASP A 98 19.79 -6.20 0.90
N ASP A 99 20.15 -6.19 -0.38
CA ASP A 99 20.72 -7.32 -1.10
C ASP A 99 19.87 -8.61 -1.10
N ASP A 100 18.58 -8.51 -0.77
CA ASP A 100 17.68 -9.64 -0.61
C ASP A 100 16.57 -9.62 -1.66
N CYS A 101 16.57 -10.64 -2.50
CA CYS A 101 15.58 -10.79 -3.55
C CYS A 101 14.14 -10.88 -3.02
N VAL A 102 13.93 -11.49 -1.85
CA VAL A 102 12.64 -11.57 -1.19
C VAL A 102 12.16 -10.16 -0.82
N ILE A 103 13.04 -9.32 -0.30
CA ILE A 103 12.73 -7.92 0.05
C ILE A 103 12.42 -7.13 -1.22
N CYS A 104 13.26 -7.27 -2.25
CA CYS A 104 13.09 -6.63 -3.55
C CYS A 104 11.71 -6.91 -4.18
N TRP A 105 11.31 -8.18 -4.21
CA TRP A 105 10.01 -8.60 -4.75
C TRP A 105 8.82 -8.07 -3.94
N ASN A 106 8.96 -7.98 -2.62
CA ASN A 106 7.93 -7.51 -1.70
C ASN A 106 7.95 -5.99 -1.48
N THR A 107 8.85 -5.27 -2.14
CA THR A 107 8.88 -3.81 -2.08
C THR A 107 7.66 -3.24 -2.84
N PRO A 108 6.88 -2.32 -2.23
CA PRO A 108 5.79 -1.64 -2.89
C PRO A 108 6.27 -0.93 -4.15
N ILE A 109 5.43 -0.92 -5.18
CA ILE A 109 5.63 -0.02 -6.32
C ILE A 109 5.20 1.36 -5.84
N GLU A 110 6.08 2.35 -5.91
CA GLU A 110 5.67 3.75 -5.71
C GLU A 110 4.85 4.16 -6.94
N GLU A 111 3.60 4.59 -6.71
CA GLU A 111 2.81 5.25 -7.76
C GLU A 111 3.43 6.63 -8.00
N GLU A 112 4.01 6.84 -9.18
CA GLU A 112 4.48 8.16 -9.68
C GLU A 112 3.34 9.20 -9.73
#